data_AF-A0A0L0W8D1-F1
#
_entry.id   AF-A0A0L0W8D1-F1
#
_cell.length_a   1.000
_cell.length_b   1.000
_cell.length_c   1.000
_cell.angle_alpha   90.00
_cell.angle_beta   90.00
_cell.angle_gamma   90.00
#
_symmetry.space_group_name_H-M   'P 1'
#
loop_
_entity.id
_entity.type
_entity.pdbx_description
1 polymer ?
#
loop_
_entity_poly.entity_id
_entity_poly.type
_entity_poly.pdbx_seq_one_letter_code
_entity_poly.pdbx_strand_id
1 'polypeptide(L)'
;MCTIFGKLENDKILIGRSFDWVQYGGNICFVPSYRSYGVNTIGCCFIEQMGEDRAYEGMNEEGLFVAVVALPTKGEEDRTSTPLMINSLSMVRYILERAKTVGEAMYIVKSFTIDYRIKYGWPKVQYFFADIKNRVGIYEEGVYEENIELNSNEYRLLTNKSVTSSTNCIRYNKIKSIMEDTSYLNEEICMDIISTVKQENLTAWSSVYNINEKSFTICIEQNFEDKFTFNLDESLKKGRFSIDFAELKLNMKVMKRKRNEKYCNLEIFNS
;
A
#
# COMPACT_ATOMS: atom_id res chain seq x y z
N MET A 1 -10.76 -9.35 -2.11
CA MET A 1 -9.70 -9.87 -3.00
C MET A 1 -8.89 -8.68 -3.53
N CYS A 2 -7.72 -8.31 -3.01
CA CYS A 2 -6.87 -7.16 -3.43
C CYS A 2 -6.22 -7.28 -4.82
N THR A 3 -5.79 -6.15 -5.40
CA THR A 3 -4.94 -6.07 -6.62
C THR A 3 -3.83 -5.07 -6.41
N ILE A 4 -2.63 -5.34 -6.93
CA ILE A 4 -1.53 -4.37 -6.99
C ILE A 4 -0.78 -4.52 -8.30
N PHE A 5 -0.38 -3.41 -8.91
CA PHE A 5 0.61 -3.40 -9.99
C PHE A 5 1.70 -2.37 -9.73
N GLY A 6 2.87 -2.59 -10.31
CA GLY A 6 3.92 -1.59 -10.47
C GLY A 6 4.39 -1.58 -11.92
N LYS A 7 4.44 -0.42 -12.56
CA LYS A 7 4.90 -0.24 -13.94
C LYS A 7 5.96 0.85 -14.01
N LEU A 8 7.01 0.61 -14.78
CA LEU A 8 8.03 1.61 -15.05
C LEU A 8 7.56 2.56 -16.17
N GLU A 9 7.63 3.85 -15.91
CA GLU A 9 7.27 4.92 -16.83
C GLU A 9 8.28 6.07 -16.69
N ASN A 10 8.97 6.48 -17.77
CA ASN A 10 9.94 7.58 -17.75
C ASN A 10 10.92 7.53 -16.56
N ASP A 11 11.53 6.36 -16.32
CA ASP A 11 12.48 6.10 -15.23
C ASP A 11 11.91 6.26 -13.80
N LYS A 12 10.58 6.30 -13.64
CA LYS A 12 9.88 6.22 -12.35
C LYS A 12 8.91 5.05 -12.29
N ILE A 13 8.86 4.37 -11.14
CA ILE A 13 7.83 3.35 -10.90
C ILE A 13 6.57 4.02 -10.37
N LEU A 14 5.46 3.78 -11.05
CA LEU A 14 4.11 4.09 -10.57
C LEU A 14 3.43 2.80 -10.11
N ILE A 15 2.79 2.88 -8.94
CA ILE A 15 2.22 1.71 -8.26
C ILE A 15 0.75 1.99 -8.01
N GLY A 16 -0.14 1.11 -8.49
CA GLY A 16 -1.56 1.18 -8.21
C GLY A 16 -2.02 -0.02 -7.38
N ARG A 17 -2.85 0.21 -6.37
CA ARG A 17 -3.37 -0.84 -5.49
C ARG A 17 -4.85 -0.65 -5.18
N SER A 18 -5.59 -1.75 -5.20
CA SER A 18 -6.95 -1.88 -4.69
C SER A 18 -6.89 -2.78 -3.46
N PHE A 19 -7.30 -2.24 -2.30
CA PHE A 19 -7.47 -3.03 -1.10
C PHE A 19 -8.92 -3.44 -0.92
N ASP A 20 -9.14 -4.75 -0.90
CA ASP A 20 -10.47 -5.32 -0.92
C ASP A 20 -10.69 -6.23 0.29
N TRP A 21 -11.46 -5.73 1.25
CA TRP A 21 -11.73 -6.36 2.52
C TRP A 21 -13.17 -6.14 2.96
N VAL A 22 -13.68 -7.04 3.81
CA VAL A 22 -15.09 -7.01 4.25
C VAL A 22 -15.41 -5.82 5.17
N GLN A 23 -14.39 -5.15 5.70
CA GLN A 23 -14.53 -4.03 6.61
C GLN A 23 -13.94 -2.76 5.98
N TYR A 24 -14.73 -1.69 5.98
CA TYR A 24 -14.29 -0.34 5.60
C TYR A 24 -13.58 0.38 6.75
N GLY A 25 -12.98 1.52 6.41
CA GLY A 25 -12.18 2.33 7.33
C GLY A 25 -10.69 2.03 7.20
N GLY A 26 -9.93 2.60 8.11
CA GLY A 26 -8.48 2.53 8.13
C GLY A 26 -7.87 3.87 8.49
N ASN A 27 -6.59 3.85 8.81
CA ASN A 27 -5.81 5.04 9.07
C ASN A 27 -4.60 5.11 8.15
N ILE A 28 -4.21 6.32 7.81
CA ILE A 28 -2.88 6.61 7.30
C ILE A 28 -2.03 7.01 8.49
N CYS A 29 -0.97 6.27 8.77
CA CYS A 29 0.01 6.62 9.80
C CYS A 29 1.22 7.28 9.16
N PHE A 30 1.70 8.37 9.74
CA PHE A 30 2.95 9.04 9.40
C PHE A 30 3.89 8.97 10.59
N VAL A 31 5.04 8.33 10.41
CA VAL A 31 5.99 8.04 11.48
C VAL A 31 7.36 8.57 11.06
N PRO A 32 7.81 9.73 11.60
CA PRO A 32 9.16 10.24 11.36
C PRO A 32 10.22 9.25 11.84
N SER A 33 11.44 9.40 11.32
CA SER A 33 12.59 8.64 11.84
C SER A 33 12.74 8.86 13.35
N TYR A 34 13.00 7.76 14.07
CA TYR A 34 13.21 7.78 15.51
C TYR A 34 14.29 6.77 15.89
N ARG A 35 14.85 6.92 17.09
CA ARG A 35 15.86 6.00 17.59
C ARG A 35 15.18 4.78 18.22
N SER A 36 15.48 3.59 17.72
CA SER A 36 14.98 2.31 18.20
C SER A 36 16.16 1.38 18.44
N TYR A 37 16.34 0.87 19.67
CA TYR A 37 17.45 -0.02 20.03
C TYR A 37 18.85 0.45 19.57
N GLY A 38 19.10 1.76 19.67
CA GLY A 38 20.38 2.35 19.30
C GLY A 38 20.56 2.66 17.82
N VAL A 39 19.67 2.20 16.94
CA VAL A 39 19.65 2.52 15.49
C VAL A 39 18.56 3.52 15.15
N ASN A 40 18.78 4.35 14.14
CA ASN A 40 17.73 5.23 13.62
C ASN A 40 16.86 4.44 12.63
N THR A 41 15.54 4.52 12.78
CA THR A 41 14.61 4.04 11.77
C THR A 41 14.54 5.01 10.60
N ILE A 42 14.04 4.52 9.47
CA ILE A 42 13.64 5.35 8.33
C ILE A 42 12.23 5.87 8.60
N GLY A 43 11.96 7.16 8.33
CA GLY A 43 10.60 7.68 8.42
C GLY A 43 9.73 7.12 7.30
N CYS A 44 8.45 6.89 7.59
CA CYS A 44 7.55 6.22 6.67
C CYS A 44 6.10 6.64 6.85
N CYS A 45 5.30 6.34 5.83
CA CYS A 45 3.86 6.28 5.96
C CYS A 45 3.33 4.91 5.59
N PHE A 46 2.22 4.52 6.19
CA PHE A 46 1.56 3.26 5.89
C PHE A 46 0.06 3.33 6.17
N ILE A 47 -0.70 2.43 5.54
CA ILE A 47 -2.14 2.31 5.72
C ILE A 47 -2.45 1.03 6.50
N GLU A 48 -3.30 1.13 7.51
CA GLU A 48 -3.65 0.05 8.44
C GLU A 48 -5.16 0.07 8.80
N GLN A 49 -5.68 -1.04 9.34
CA GLN A 49 -7.03 -1.12 9.92
C GLN A 49 -7.06 -1.82 11.31
N MET A 50 -5.93 -2.27 11.82
CA MET A 50 -5.83 -3.26 12.90
C MET A 50 -4.83 -2.87 14.00
N GLY A 51 -4.29 -1.66 13.93
CA GLY A 51 -3.24 -1.14 14.80
C GLY A 51 -2.04 -0.65 13.99
N GLU A 52 -1.33 0.34 14.55
CA GLU A 52 -0.14 0.92 13.92
C GLU A 52 1.02 -0.08 13.71
N ASP A 53 0.98 -1.25 14.34
CA ASP A 53 1.92 -2.35 14.15
C ASP A 53 1.50 -3.32 13.03
N ARG A 54 0.38 -3.07 12.34
CA ARG A 54 -0.21 -3.95 11.33
C ARG A 54 -0.49 -3.23 10.01
N ALA A 55 0.59 -2.81 9.37
CA ALA A 55 0.54 -2.15 8.07
C ALA A 55 0.16 -3.13 6.94
N TYR A 56 -0.72 -2.69 6.03
CA TYR A 56 -1.03 -3.43 4.80
C TYR A 56 -0.19 -2.99 3.61
N GLU A 57 0.17 -1.72 3.59
CA GLU A 57 1.01 -1.09 2.57
C GLU A 57 1.64 0.19 3.10
N GLY A 58 2.64 0.69 2.41
CA GLY A 58 3.21 2.00 2.68
C GLY A 58 4.46 2.29 1.87
N MET A 59 5.05 3.46 2.11
CA MET A 59 6.36 3.83 1.57
C MET A 59 7.21 4.55 2.62
N ASN A 60 8.52 4.59 2.41
CA ASN A 60 9.45 5.28 3.30
C ASN A 60 10.23 6.41 2.62
N GLU A 61 10.94 7.21 3.43
CA GLU A 61 11.70 8.38 2.98
C GLU A 61 12.84 8.06 1.98
N GLU A 62 13.22 6.78 1.89
CA GLU A 62 14.26 6.28 0.97
C GLU A 62 13.65 5.81 -0.37
N GLY A 63 12.32 5.89 -0.52
CA GLY A 63 11.62 5.54 -1.74
C GLY A 63 11.38 4.05 -1.91
N LEU A 64 11.35 3.28 -0.81
CA LEU A 64 10.89 1.88 -0.82
C LEU A 64 9.39 1.85 -0.56
N PHE A 65 8.64 1.14 -1.43
CA PHE A 65 7.25 0.76 -1.23
C PHE A 65 7.15 -0.72 -0.84
N VAL A 66 6.20 -1.01 0.05
CA VAL A 66 5.89 -2.37 0.50
C VAL A 66 4.39 -2.54 0.58
N ALA A 67 3.84 -3.65 0.09
CA ALA A 67 2.45 -4.02 0.31
C ALA A 67 2.26 -5.53 0.38
N VAL A 68 1.12 -5.94 0.96
CA VAL A 68 0.68 -7.33 0.96
C VAL A 68 -0.63 -7.52 0.20
N VAL A 69 -0.77 -8.70 -0.41
CA VAL A 69 -2.05 -9.23 -0.89
C VAL A 69 -2.32 -10.60 -0.28
N ALA A 70 -3.54 -10.79 0.21
CA ALA A 70 -3.97 -12.06 0.82
C ALA A 70 -4.04 -13.19 -0.21
N LEU A 71 -3.66 -14.40 0.20
CA LEU A 71 -3.79 -15.63 -0.58
C LEU A 71 -4.87 -16.53 0.03
N PRO A 72 -5.66 -17.24 -0.79
CA PRO A 72 -6.56 -18.28 -0.31
C PRO A 72 -5.79 -19.30 0.51
N THR A 73 -6.14 -19.44 1.78
CA THR A 73 -5.41 -20.29 2.73
C THR A 73 -6.36 -21.34 3.27
N LYS A 74 -6.00 -22.62 3.10
CA LYS A 74 -6.81 -23.76 3.54
C LYS A 74 -6.41 -24.30 4.91
N GLY A 75 -5.18 -24.04 5.35
CA GLY A 75 -4.63 -24.52 6.62
C GLY A 75 -3.18 -24.07 6.78
N GLU A 76 -2.58 -24.38 7.93
CA GLU A 76 -1.14 -24.20 8.11
C GLU A 76 -0.36 -25.15 7.19
N GLU A 77 0.76 -24.65 6.65
CA GLU A 77 1.67 -25.40 5.80
C GLU A 77 2.93 -25.75 6.59
N ASP A 78 3.51 -26.93 6.34
CA ASP A 78 4.79 -27.30 6.92
C ASP A 78 5.89 -26.37 6.39
N ARG A 79 6.69 -25.81 7.31
CA ARG A 79 7.76 -24.86 6.95
C ARG A 79 8.93 -24.93 7.91
N THR A 80 10.11 -24.63 7.38
CA THR A 80 11.31 -24.47 8.19
C THR A 80 11.22 -23.15 8.96
N SER A 81 11.20 -23.22 10.29
CA SER A 81 11.12 -22.03 11.13
C SER A 81 12.52 -21.48 11.43
N THR A 82 12.63 -20.16 11.48
CA THR A 82 13.78 -19.43 12.01
C THR A 82 13.51 -19.06 13.47
N PRO A 83 14.53 -18.74 14.28
CA PRO A 83 14.33 -18.27 15.65
C PRO A 83 13.59 -16.92 15.73
N LEU A 84 13.54 -16.16 14.64
CA LEU A 84 12.90 -14.86 14.57
C LEU A 84 11.49 -15.02 13.99
N MET A 85 10.48 -14.63 14.76
CA MET A 85 9.09 -14.69 14.33
C MET A 85 8.47 -13.31 14.36
N ILE A 86 7.69 -12.98 13.33
CA ILE A 86 6.97 -11.71 13.26
C ILE A 86 5.66 -11.88 12.50
N ASN A 87 4.63 -11.13 12.91
CA ASN A 87 3.36 -11.15 12.21
C ASN A 87 3.50 -10.61 10.77
N SER A 88 2.71 -11.17 9.84
CA SER A 88 2.74 -10.78 8.42
C SER A 88 2.51 -9.29 8.16
N LEU A 89 1.63 -8.63 8.91
CA LEU A 89 1.38 -7.19 8.74
C LEU A 89 2.43 -6.35 9.48
N SER A 90 2.94 -6.84 10.61
CA SER A 90 4.06 -6.20 11.31
C SER A 90 5.35 -6.22 10.49
N MET A 91 5.54 -7.24 9.66
CA MET A 91 6.65 -7.31 8.71
C MET A 91 6.68 -6.12 7.76
N VAL A 92 5.51 -5.65 7.27
CA VAL A 92 5.43 -4.51 6.35
C VAL A 92 6.03 -3.26 6.99
N ARG A 93 5.57 -2.90 8.21
CA ARG A 93 6.13 -1.76 8.94
C ARG A 93 7.59 -1.97 9.31
N TYR A 94 7.95 -3.17 9.74
CA TYR A 94 9.32 -3.51 10.13
C TYR A 94 10.31 -3.26 8.98
N ILE A 95 9.94 -3.66 7.75
CA ILE A 95 10.68 -3.40 6.52
C ILE A 95 10.72 -1.89 6.23
N LEU A 96 9.59 -1.20 6.23
CA LEU A 96 9.53 0.24 5.94
C LEU A 96 10.44 1.07 6.85
N GLU A 97 10.59 0.68 8.11
CA GLU A 97 11.45 1.36 9.08
C GLU A 97 12.95 1.03 8.93
N ARG A 98 13.35 0.04 8.09
CA ARG A 98 14.71 -0.55 8.11
C ARG A 98 15.36 -0.80 6.75
N ALA A 99 14.58 -0.97 5.68
CA ALA A 99 15.09 -1.22 4.34
C ALA A 99 14.96 0.02 3.46
N LYS A 100 15.96 0.25 2.62
CA LYS A 100 16.02 1.31 1.62
C LYS A 100 15.74 0.80 0.21
N THR A 101 15.96 -0.49 -0.01
CA THR A 101 15.88 -1.12 -1.33
C THR A 101 15.07 -2.40 -1.29
N VAL A 102 14.59 -2.84 -2.46
CA VAL A 102 13.93 -4.14 -2.63
C VAL A 102 14.82 -5.28 -2.14
N GLY A 103 16.13 -5.22 -2.44
CA GLY A 103 17.08 -6.24 -1.99
C GLY A 103 17.16 -6.35 -0.46
N GLU A 104 17.24 -5.23 0.25
CA GLU A 104 17.23 -5.20 1.71
C GLU A 104 15.89 -5.67 2.28
N ALA A 105 14.77 -5.26 1.68
CA ALA A 105 13.45 -5.71 2.08
C ALA A 105 13.29 -7.22 1.96
N MET A 106 13.76 -7.80 0.86
CA MET A 106 13.74 -9.24 0.62
C MET A 106 14.66 -10.00 1.58
N TYR A 107 15.84 -9.46 1.88
CA TYR A 107 16.72 -10.02 2.90
C TYR A 107 16.02 -10.06 4.28
N ILE A 108 15.38 -8.95 4.67
CA ILE A 108 14.64 -8.86 5.93
C ILE A 108 13.50 -9.89 5.95
N VAL A 109 12.61 -9.91 4.96
CA VAL A 109 11.42 -10.78 5.02
C VAL A 109 11.80 -12.26 5.11
N LYS A 110 12.87 -12.67 4.42
CA LYS A 110 13.39 -14.05 4.42
C LYS A 110 14.11 -14.44 5.70
N SER A 111 14.52 -13.47 6.52
CA SER A 111 15.23 -13.71 7.78
C SER A 111 14.29 -14.06 8.94
N PHE A 112 12.98 -13.99 8.73
CA PHE A 112 11.96 -14.26 9.74
C PHE A 112 11.04 -15.40 9.29
N THR A 113 10.51 -16.12 10.27
CA THR A 113 9.29 -16.90 10.09
C THR A 113 8.08 -16.00 10.22
N ILE A 114 7.21 -16.01 9.21
CA ILE A 114 6.04 -15.13 9.18
C ILE A 114 4.87 -15.75 9.95
N ASP A 115 4.47 -15.18 11.09
CA ASP A 115 3.23 -15.57 11.77
C ASP A 115 2.01 -14.98 11.05
N TYR A 116 1.43 -15.78 10.15
CA TYR A 116 0.21 -15.43 9.41
C TYR A 116 -1.06 -15.52 10.25
N ARG A 117 -1.03 -16.09 11.47
CA ARG A 117 -2.22 -16.30 12.32
C ARG A 117 -3.31 -17.15 11.66
N ILE A 118 -2.93 -18.13 10.81
CA ILE A 118 -3.87 -18.97 10.04
C ILE A 118 -4.87 -19.69 10.93
N LYS A 119 -4.43 -20.22 12.08
CA LYS A 119 -5.31 -20.83 13.10
C LYS A 119 -6.43 -19.92 13.61
N TYR A 120 -6.30 -18.60 13.44
CA TYR A 120 -7.31 -17.60 13.79
C TYR A 120 -8.12 -17.10 12.58
N GLY A 121 -8.03 -17.79 11.43
CA GLY A 121 -8.77 -17.46 10.21
C GLY A 121 -8.11 -16.40 9.31
N TRP A 122 -6.84 -16.07 9.54
CA TRP A 122 -6.12 -15.07 8.77
C TRP A 122 -5.44 -15.70 7.55
N PRO A 123 -5.44 -15.03 6.39
CA PRO A 123 -4.83 -15.58 5.20
C PRO A 123 -3.30 -15.44 5.26
N LYS A 124 -2.61 -16.39 4.63
CA LYS A 124 -1.25 -16.20 4.11
C LYS A 124 -1.25 -14.96 3.20
N VAL A 125 -0.11 -14.31 3.09
CA VAL A 125 0.08 -13.18 2.18
C VAL A 125 1.31 -13.39 1.30
N GLN A 126 1.28 -12.79 0.12
CA GLN A 126 2.47 -12.51 -0.67
C GLN A 126 2.79 -11.01 -0.58
N TYR A 127 4.08 -10.69 -0.59
CA TYR A 127 4.60 -9.34 -0.49
C TYR A 127 4.98 -8.80 -1.88
N PHE A 128 4.72 -7.52 -2.08
CA PHE A 128 5.16 -6.75 -3.24
C PHE A 128 6.06 -5.62 -2.76
N PHE A 129 7.20 -5.45 -3.41
CA PHE A 129 8.18 -4.41 -3.12
C PHE A 129 8.47 -3.62 -4.38
N ALA A 130 8.72 -2.33 -4.25
CA ALA A 130 9.29 -1.51 -5.32
C ALA A 130 10.21 -0.44 -4.75
N ASP A 131 11.27 -0.07 -5.46
CA ASP A 131 12.16 1.01 -5.05
C ASP A 131 12.50 1.99 -6.19
N ILE A 132 13.07 3.13 -5.82
CA ILE A 132 13.48 4.21 -6.74
C ILE A 132 14.56 3.81 -7.75
N LYS A 133 15.17 2.63 -7.63
CA LYS A 133 16.11 2.09 -8.63
C LYS A 133 15.40 1.23 -9.66
N ASN A 134 14.10 1.44 -9.82
CA ASN A 134 13.24 0.72 -10.75
C ASN A 134 13.19 -0.78 -10.50
N ARG A 135 13.49 -1.22 -9.27
CA ARG A 135 13.38 -2.62 -8.89
C ARG A 135 12.00 -2.95 -8.37
N VAL A 136 11.53 -4.14 -8.72
CA VAL A 136 10.36 -4.78 -8.14
C VAL A 136 10.75 -6.11 -7.53
N GLY A 137 10.23 -6.38 -6.34
CA GLY A 137 10.36 -7.66 -5.67
C GLY A 137 9.02 -8.28 -5.38
N ILE A 138 8.92 -9.60 -5.51
CA ILE A 138 7.76 -10.38 -5.10
C ILE A 138 8.25 -11.51 -4.22
N TYR A 139 7.59 -11.71 -3.07
CA TYR A 139 7.92 -12.78 -2.16
C TYR A 139 6.67 -13.51 -1.64
N GLU A 140 6.63 -14.81 -1.89
CA GLU A 140 5.67 -15.76 -1.32
C GLU A 140 6.45 -16.85 -0.59
N GLU A 141 6.36 -16.88 0.74
CA GLU A 141 7.14 -17.78 1.60
C GLU A 141 7.02 -19.25 1.13
N GLY A 142 8.16 -19.83 0.75
CA GLY A 142 8.28 -21.22 0.30
C GLY A 142 7.78 -21.52 -1.11
N VAL A 143 7.31 -20.51 -1.87
CA VAL A 143 6.66 -20.74 -3.17
C VAL A 143 7.30 -19.93 -4.30
N TYR A 144 7.52 -18.63 -4.11
CA TYR A 144 7.98 -17.76 -5.19
C TYR A 144 8.84 -16.61 -4.68
N GLU A 145 9.89 -16.29 -5.44
CA GLU A 145 10.77 -15.16 -5.19
C GLU A 145 11.16 -14.52 -6.51
N GLU A 146 11.00 -13.20 -6.61
CA GLU A 146 11.46 -12.40 -7.74
C GLU A 146 12.11 -11.11 -7.20
N ASN A 147 13.24 -10.72 -7.79
CA ASN A 147 13.91 -9.44 -7.55
C ASN A 147 14.52 -8.95 -8.86
N ILE A 148 13.80 -8.09 -9.57
CA ILE A 148 14.22 -7.64 -10.89
C ILE A 148 14.25 -6.13 -10.96
N GLU A 149 15.07 -5.62 -11.87
CA GLU A 149 14.99 -4.24 -12.35
C GLU A 149 14.04 -4.25 -13.56
N LEU A 150 13.03 -3.39 -13.55
CA LEU A 150 12.08 -3.29 -14.65
C LEU A 150 12.73 -2.54 -15.82
N ASN A 151 12.51 -3.05 -17.03
CA ASN A 151 12.78 -2.28 -18.24
C ASN A 151 11.62 -1.34 -18.58
N SER A 152 11.86 -0.37 -19.48
CA SER A 152 10.81 0.55 -19.93
C SER A 152 9.57 -0.21 -20.43
N ASN A 153 8.38 0.23 -20.01
CA ASN A 153 7.08 -0.40 -20.25
C ASN A 153 6.84 -1.75 -19.56
N GLU A 154 7.81 -2.33 -18.85
CA GLU A 154 7.58 -3.52 -18.05
C GLU A 154 6.76 -3.21 -16.80
N TYR A 155 6.00 -4.21 -16.38
CA TYR A 155 5.20 -4.15 -15.18
C TYR A 155 5.19 -5.48 -14.43
N ARG A 156 4.77 -5.42 -13.18
CA ARG A 156 4.39 -6.58 -12.37
C ARG A 156 3.02 -6.36 -11.77
N LEU A 157 2.27 -7.44 -11.64
CA LEU A 157 0.87 -7.44 -11.22
C LEU A 157 0.63 -8.62 -10.28
N LEU A 158 0.06 -8.35 -9.11
CA LEU A 158 -0.40 -9.35 -8.17
C LEU A 158 -1.89 -9.19 -7.87
N THR A 159 -2.55 -10.32 -7.65
CA THR A 159 -3.90 -10.39 -7.09
C THR A 159 -3.90 -11.42 -5.95
N ASN A 160 -5.04 -11.94 -5.52
CA ASN A 160 -5.12 -12.98 -4.48
C ASN A 160 -4.89 -14.39 -5.03
N LYS A 161 -3.97 -14.51 -5.99
CA LYS A 161 -3.49 -15.79 -6.47
C LYS A 161 -1.98 -15.77 -6.41
N SER A 162 -1.40 -16.92 -6.06
CA SER A 162 0.04 -17.11 -6.19
C SER A 162 0.46 -16.85 -7.63
N VAL A 163 1.63 -16.25 -7.81
CA VAL A 163 2.24 -16.02 -9.13
C VAL A 163 2.39 -17.32 -9.93
N THR A 164 2.57 -18.44 -9.23
CA THR A 164 2.73 -19.77 -9.82
C THR A 164 1.41 -20.42 -10.26
N SER A 165 0.26 -19.87 -9.85
CA SER A 165 -1.06 -20.41 -10.18
C SER A 165 -1.53 -20.00 -11.57
N SER A 166 -2.39 -20.82 -12.18
CA SER A 166 -3.00 -20.47 -13.47
C SER A 166 -3.82 -19.17 -13.41
N THR A 167 -3.59 -18.29 -14.39
CA THR A 167 -4.15 -16.94 -14.46
C THR A 167 -5.59 -16.91 -14.98
N ASN A 168 -6.52 -17.50 -14.23
CA ASN A 168 -7.97 -17.38 -14.44
C ASN A 168 -8.61 -16.31 -13.53
N CYS A 169 -7.87 -15.27 -13.14
CA CYS A 169 -8.41 -14.18 -12.34
C CYS A 169 -8.91 -13.05 -13.25
N ILE A 170 -10.20 -12.74 -13.18
CA ILE A 170 -10.83 -11.69 -14.00
C ILE A 170 -10.12 -10.34 -13.83
N ARG A 171 -9.80 -9.95 -12.59
CA ARG A 171 -9.15 -8.66 -12.29
C ARG A 171 -7.70 -8.63 -12.80
N TYR A 172 -6.98 -9.75 -12.66
CA TYR A 172 -5.64 -9.89 -13.22
C TYR A 172 -5.68 -9.70 -14.74
N ASN A 173 -6.56 -10.44 -15.42
CA ASN A 173 -6.68 -10.38 -16.89
C ASN A 173 -7.13 -9.00 -17.37
N LYS A 174 -7.99 -8.32 -16.60
CA LYS A 174 -8.42 -6.95 -16.92
C LYS A 174 -7.28 -5.95 -16.84
N ILE A 175 -6.52 -5.91 -15.74
CA ILE A 175 -5.36 -5.00 -15.66
C ILE A 175 -4.31 -5.39 -16.69
N LYS A 176 -4.03 -6.69 -16.87
CA LYS A 176 -3.08 -7.17 -17.86
C LYS A 176 -3.40 -6.61 -19.25
N SER A 177 -4.65 -6.76 -19.71
CA SER A 177 -5.10 -6.24 -21.01
C SER A 177 -4.91 -4.72 -21.10
N ILE A 178 -5.30 -3.97 -20.06
CA ILE A 178 -5.14 -2.51 -20.07
C ILE A 178 -3.65 -2.12 -20.10
N MET A 179 -2.79 -2.81 -19.34
CA MET A 179 -1.35 -2.53 -19.27
C MET A 179 -0.62 -2.83 -20.58
N GLU A 180 -1.06 -3.84 -21.31
CA GLU A 180 -0.56 -4.20 -22.65
C GLU A 180 -0.94 -3.14 -23.70
N ASP A 181 -2.10 -2.50 -23.56
CA ASP A 181 -2.58 -1.46 -24.47
C ASP A 181 -2.12 -0.04 -24.08
N THR A 182 -1.63 0.15 -22.86
CA THR A 182 -1.26 1.47 -22.32
C THR A 182 0.21 1.79 -22.59
N SER A 183 0.46 2.76 -23.47
CA SER A 183 1.80 3.23 -23.84
C SER A 183 2.36 4.34 -22.94
N TYR A 184 1.53 4.97 -22.12
CA TYR A 184 1.89 6.05 -21.23
C TYR A 184 1.10 5.96 -19.94
N LEU A 185 1.76 6.17 -18.81
CA LEU A 185 1.17 6.14 -17.49
C LEU A 185 1.41 7.45 -16.73
N ASN A 186 0.42 7.89 -15.97
CA ASN A 186 0.61 8.87 -14.91
C ASN A 186 -0.25 8.44 -13.70
N GLU A 187 -0.18 9.20 -12.62
CA GLU A 187 -0.87 8.89 -11.37
C GLU A 187 -2.40 8.86 -11.55
N GLU A 188 -2.94 9.71 -12.42
CA GLU A 188 -4.37 9.75 -12.73
C GLU A 188 -4.80 8.51 -13.53
N ILE A 189 -4.08 8.16 -14.58
CA ILE A 189 -4.31 6.94 -15.37
C ILE A 189 -4.17 5.69 -14.49
N CYS A 190 -3.20 5.65 -13.58
CA CYS A 190 -3.07 4.56 -12.61
C CYS A 190 -4.34 4.41 -11.76
N MET A 191 -4.90 5.54 -11.30
CA MET A 191 -6.11 5.55 -10.49
C MET A 191 -7.33 5.10 -11.32
N ASP A 192 -7.40 5.50 -12.58
CA ASP A 192 -8.46 5.06 -13.49
C ASP A 192 -8.37 3.55 -13.72
N ILE A 193 -7.17 3.01 -13.99
CA ILE A 193 -6.94 1.56 -14.17
C ILE A 193 -7.36 0.79 -12.92
N ILE A 194 -6.93 1.22 -11.73
CA ILE A 194 -7.24 0.51 -10.49
C ILE A 194 -8.73 0.58 -10.15
N SER A 195 -9.41 1.69 -10.50
CA SER A 195 -10.86 1.82 -10.34
C SER A 195 -11.63 0.77 -11.13
N THR A 196 -11.09 0.31 -12.27
CA THR A 196 -11.75 -0.68 -13.12
C THR A 196 -11.83 -2.07 -12.48
N VAL A 197 -11.01 -2.35 -11.47
CA VAL A 197 -11.00 -3.63 -10.75
C VAL A 197 -11.59 -3.55 -9.34
N LYS A 198 -12.30 -2.45 -9.04
CA LYS A 198 -13.07 -2.31 -7.81
C LYS A 198 -14.04 -3.49 -7.66
N GLN A 199 -14.30 -3.85 -6.42
CA GLN A 199 -15.31 -4.84 -6.05
C GLN A 199 -16.37 -4.13 -5.22
N GLU A 200 -17.58 -4.17 -5.75
CA GLU A 200 -18.76 -3.64 -5.08
C GLU A 200 -18.85 -4.17 -3.65
N ASN A 201 -19.07 -3.26 -2.70
CA ASN A 201 -19.10 -3.51 -1.26
C ASN A 201 -17.82 -4.11 -0.62
N LEU A 202 -16.68 -4.15 -1.32
CA LEU A 202 -15.43 -4.75 -0.80
C LEU A 202 -14.21 -3.85 -0.92
N THR A 203 -14.08 -3.01 -1.96
CA THR A 203 -12.92 -2.12 -2.08
C THR A 203 -12.99 -1.03 -1.01
N ALA A 204 -12.19 -1.18 0.05
CA ALA A 204 -12.17 -0.25 1.17
C ALA A 204 -11.35 1.01 0.82
N TRP A 205 -10.26 0.86 0.07
CA TRP A 205 -9.55 1.97 -0.53
C TRP A 205 -8.78 1.55 -1.78
N SER A 206 -8.49 2.54 -2.62
CA SER A 206 -7.57 2.45 -3.74
C SER A 206 -6.46 3.48 -3.54
N SER A 207 -5.22 3.11 -3.86
CA SER A 207 -4.05 3.96 -3.69
C SER A 207 -3.19 3.95 -4.95
N VAL A 208 -2.58 5.09 -5.25
CA VAL A 208 -1.56 5.24 -6.29
C VAL A 208 -0.34 5.93 -5.68
N TYR A 209 0.84 5.33 -5.83
CA TYR A 209 2.10 5.87 -5.33
C TYR A 209 3.00 6.27 -6.49
N ASN A 210 3.65 7.42 -6.32
CA ASN A 210 4.86 7.80 -7.03
C ASN A 210 6.00 7.87 -6.00
N ILE A 211 6.77 6.79 -5.91
CA ILE A 211 7.82 6.62 -4.90
C ILE A 211 9.02 7.54 -5.15
N ASN A 212 9.25 7.95 -6.40
CA ASN A 212 10.32 8.89 -6.76
C ASN A 212 9.99 10.32 -6.26
N GLU A 213 8.71 10.72 -6.30
CA GLU A 213 8.22 12.00 -5.77
C GLU A 213 7.79 11.91 -4.30
N LYS A 214 7.87 10.71 -3.70
CA LYS A 214 7.40 10.40 -2.35
C LYS A 214 5.98 10.92 -2.11
N SER A 215 5.13 10.73 -3.11
CA SER A 215 3.73 11.15 -3.07
C SER A 215 2.81 9.96 -3.29
N PHE A 216 1.62 10.05 -2.73
CA PHE A 216 0.58 9.07 -3.00
C PHE A 216 -0.80 9.71 -2.94
N THR A 217 -1.72 9.15 -3.70
CA THR A 217 -3.13 9.53 -3.74
C THR A 217 -3.99 8.36 -3.32
N ILE A 218 -5.00 8.60 -2.49
CA ILE A 218 -5.97 7.59 -2.09
C ILE A 218 -7.40 8.00 -2.45
N CYS A 219 -8.21 7.00 -2.77
CA CYS A 219 -9.66 7.07 -2.89
C CYS A 219 -10.26 6.08 -1.87
N ILE A 220 -11.27 6.49 -1.11
CA ILE A 220 -11.81 5.69 0.01
C ILE A 220 -13.21 5.19 -0.36
N GLU A 221 -13.52 3.93 -0.03
CA GLU A 221 -14.84 3.29 -0.21
C GLU A 221 -15.40 3.44 -1.64
N GLN A 222 -14.57 3.19 -2.65
CA GLN A 222 -14.94 3.24 -4.08
C GLN A 222 -15.39 4.63 -4.57
N ASN A 223 -15.18 5.68 -3.77
CA ASN A 223 -15.40 7.05 -4.19
C ASN A 223 -14.16 7.56 -4.92
N PHE A 224 -14.17 7.45 -6.25
CA PHE A 224 -13.07 7.92 -7.12
C PHE A 224 -13.18 9.41 -7.48
N GLU A 225 -14.24 10.09 -7.04
CA GLU A 225 -14.37 11.55 -7.19
C GLU A 225 -13.54 12.30 -6.13
N ASP A 226 -13.50 11.75 -4.91
CA ASP A 226 -12.76 12.32 -3.78
C ASP A 226 -11.37 11.71 -3.66
N LYS A 227 -10.39 12.38 -4.29
CA LYS A 227 -8.97 12.05 -4.25
C LYS A 227 -8.27 12.80 -3.11
N PHE A 228 -7.54 12.08 -2.27
CA PHE A 228 -6.71 12.67 -1.20
C PHE A 228 -5.23 12.41 -1.49
N THR A 229 -4.47 13.47 -1.74
CA THR A 229 -3.05 13.38 -2.10
C THR A 229 -2.17 13.84 -0.94
N PHE A 230 -1.10 13.10 -0.70
CA PHE A 230 -0.12 13.36 0.35
C PHE A 230 1.29 13.34 -0.22
N ASN A 231 2.12 14.27 0.25
CA ASN A 231 3.57 14.19 0.12
C ASN A 231 4.14 13.71 1.47
N LEU A 232 5.00 12.68 1.43
CA LEU A 232 5.55 12.07 2.64
C LEU A 232 6.45 13.04 3.40
N ASP A 233 7.40 13.68 2.73
CA ASP A 233 8.37 14.58 3.39
C ASP A 233 7.65 15.76 4.07
N GLU A 234 6.63 16.32 3.42
CA GLU A 234 5.78 17.37 4.02
C GLU A 234 4.96 16.87 5.22
N SER A 235 4.49 15.63 5.15
CA SER A 235 3.72 15.02 6.22
C SER A 235 4.62 14.74 7.43
N LEU A 236 5.79 14.12 7.24
CA LEU A 236 6.71 13.78 8.33
C LEU A 236 7.23 15.01 9.09
N LYS A 237 7.33 16.18 8.44
CA LYS A 237 7.65 17.46 9.10
C LYS A 237 6.64 17.85 10.19
N LYS A 238 5.41 17.33 10.15
CA LYS A 238 4.36 17.57 11.15
C LYS A 238 4.54 16.72 12.41
N GLY A 239 5.56 15.86 12.45
CA GLY A 239 5.77 14.90 13.54
C GLY A 239 5.02 13.58 13.29
N ARG A 240 4.88 12.77 14.35
CA ARG A 240 4.11 11.53 14.31
C ARG A 240 2.63 11.84 14.43
N PHE A 241 1.84 11.39 13.47
CA PHE A 241 0.38 11.50 13.52
C PHE A 241 -0.27 10.44 12.64
N SER A 242 -1.58 10.27 12.80
CA SER A 242 -2.41 9.44 11.93
C SER A 242 -3.61 10.23 11.45
N ILE A 243 -4.15 9.86 10.30
CA ILE A 243 -5.40 10.39 9.77
C ILE A 243 -6.38 9.24 9.57
N ASP A 244 -7.53 9.32 10.22
CA ASP A 244 -8.62 8.36 10.07
C ASP A 244 -9.39 8.62 8.76
N PHE A 245 -9.75 7.55 8.05
CA PHE A 245 -10.51 7.65 6.80
C PHE A 245 -11.87 8.34 6.98
N ALA A 246 -12.54 8.19 8.12
CA ALA A 246 -13.76 8.91 8.44
C ALA A 246 -13.49 10.42 8.60
N GLU A 247 -12.36 10.81 9.19
CA GLU A 247 -11.95 12.21 9.30
C GLU A 247 -11.77 12.83 7.90
N LEU A 248 -11.06 12.15 6.99
CA LEU A 248 -10.88 12.61 5.61
C LEU A 248 -12.22 12.84 4.90
N LYS A 249 -13.15 11.88 5.03
CA LYS A 249 -14.48 11.96 4.42
C LYS A 249 -15.33 13.08 5.02
N LEU A 250 -15.27 13.28 6.33
CA LEU A 250 -16.02 14.35 7.00
C LEU A 250 -15.50 15.72 6.59
N ASN A 251 -14.18 15.92 6.58
CA ASN A 251 -13.55 17.17 6.18
C ASN A 251 -13.90 17.54 4.73
N MET A 252 -13.89 16.56 3.82
CA MET A 252 -14.30 16.77 2.42
C MET A 252 -15.76 17.23 2.30
N LYS A 253 -16.69 16.58 3.04
CA LYS A 253 -18.11 16.99 3.05
C LYS A 253 -18.29 18.40 3.61
N VAL A 254 -17.52 18.79 4.61
CA VAL A 254 -17.53 20.15 5.17
C VAL A 254 -16.99 21.16 4.15
N MET A 255 -15.89 20.85 3.48
CA MET A 255 -15.30 21.73 2.45
C MET A 255 -16.19 21.90 1.22
N LYS A 256 -16.89 20.84 0.78
CA LYS A 256 -17.81 20.89 -0.37
C LYS A 256 -19.13 21.60 -0.07
N ARG A 257 -19.51 21.75 1.20
CA ARG A 257 -20.65 22.62 1.56
C ARG A 257 -20.25 24.05 1.22
N LYS A 258 -20.91 24.67 0.23
CA LYS A 258 -20.93 26.13 0.10
C LYS A 258 -21.16 26.68 1.50
N ARG A 259 -20.19 27.42 2.06
CA ARG A 259 -20.41 28.15 3.30
C ARG A 259 -21.67 28.99 3.05
N ASN A 260 -22.75 28.67 3.76
CA ASN A 260 -23.94 29.51 3.73
C ASN A 260 -23.47 30.92 4.08
N GLU A 261 -23.69 31.90 3.21
CA GLU A 261 -23.26 33.29 3.44
C GLU A 261 -23.74 33.84 4.79
N LYS A 262 -24.84 33.30 5.32
CA LYS A 262 -25.37 33.61 6.66
C LYS A 262 -24.45 33.22 7.84
N TYR A 263 -23.51 32.30 7.67
CA TYR A 263 -22.58 31.90 8.74
C TYR A 263 -21.26 32.68 8.74
N CYS A 264 -21.00 33.52 7.73
CA CYS A 264 -19.83 34.41 7.73
C CYS A 264 -20.00 35.62 8.67
N ASN A 265 -21.22 35.88 9.16
CA ASN A 265 -21.54 37.02 10.03
C ASN A 265 -21.76 36.65 11.50
N LEU A 266 -21.43 35.43 11.93
CA LEU A 266 -21.34 35.15 13.36
C LEU A 266 -19.97 35.63 13.82
N GLU A 267 -19.97 36.90 14.20
CA GLU A 267 -18.92 37.56 14.96
C GLU A 267 -18.39 36.62 16.05
N ILE A 268 -17.08 36.45 16.03
CA ILE A 268 -16.32 35.90 17.15
C ILE A 268 -16.72 36.73 18.37
N PHE A 269 -17.38 36.09 19.34
CA PHE A 269 -17.69 36.71 20.63
C PHE A 269 -16.39 37.26 21.23
N ASN A 270 -16.26 38.58 21.22
CA ASN A 270 -15.42 39.29 22.17
C ASN A 270 -16.17 39.29 23.50
N SER A 271 -15.72 38.46 24.44
CA SER A 271 -15.84 38.67 25.89
C SER A 271 -14.79 37.85 26.60
#